data_AF-A0A1H8XSR3-F1
#
_entry.id   AF-A0A1H8XSR3-F1
#
_cell.length_a   1.000
_cell.length_b   1.000
_cell.length_c   1.000
_cell.angle_alpha   90.00
_cell.angle_beta   90.00
_cell.angle_gamma   90.00
#
_symmetry.space_group_name_H-M   'P 1'
#
loop_
_entity.id
_entity.type
_entity.pdbx_description
1 polymer ?
#
loop_
_entity_poly.entity_id
_entity_poly.type
_entity_poly.pdbx_seq_one_letter_code
_entity_poly.pdbx_strand_id
1 'polypeptide(L)' 'MPCYLAVATTAMSRTLPEAAMGETDGMHNSAYWRDRAGEVRTKADAMRDVDAKQSMLEMARVYDRMADRAALREAIPTE' A
#
# COMPACT_ATOMS: atom_id res chain seq x y z
N MET A 1 -12.34 20.96 42.07
CA MET A 1 -11.23 21.00 41.10
C MET A 1 -10.21 19.97 41.53
N PRO A 2 -9.71 19.04 40.67
CA PRO A 2 -9.99 18.79 39.26
C PRO A 2 -10.58 17.37 39.03
N CYS A 3 -11.08 17.08 37.82
CA CYS A 3 -10.93 15.79 37.14
C CYS A 3 -11.68 15.81 35.79
N TYR A 4 -10.91 16.15 34.76
CA TYR A 4 -11.04 15.83 33.35
C TYR A 4 -12.37 15.23 32.85
N LEU A 5 -13.07 16.05 32.05
CA LEU A 5 -13.79 15.59 30.85
C LEU A 5 -12.90 14.63 30.05
N ALA A 6 -13.39 13.43 29.78
CA ALA A 6 -13.18 12.70 28.52
C ALA A 6 -13.91 11.36 28.58
N VAL A 7 -15.17 11.31 28.12
CA VAL A 7 -15.79 10.03 27.76
C VAL A 7 -16.36 10.13 26.36
N ALA A 8 -15.84 9.23 25.53
CA ALA A 8 -16.42 8.67 24.31
C ALA A 8 -16.56 9.60 23.09
N THR A 9 -15.44 9.86 22.42
CA THR A 9 -15.40 9.68 20.96
C THR A 9 -14.77 8.32 20.66
N THR A 10 -15.64 7.31 20.68
CA THR A 10 -15.40 5.96 20.20
C THR A 10 -14.71 6.00 18.84
N ALA A 11 -13.44 5.59 18.85
CA ALA A 11 -12.82 4.72 17.87
C ALA A 11 -13.43 4.75 16.45
N MET A 12 -13.12 5.80 15.69
CA MET A 12 -12.76 5.59 14.29
C MET A 12 -11.27 5.25 14.25
N SER A 13 -10.95 4.09 14.84
CA SER A 13 -9.76 3.36 14.45
C SER A 13 -9.96 2.99 12.99
N ARG A 14 -9.54 3.89 12.09
CA ARG A 14 -9.10 3.53 10.75
C ARG A 14 -7.94 2.57 10.94
N THR A 15 -8.25 1.30 11.22
CA THR A 15 -7.39 0.19 10.87
C THR A 15 -7.39 0.11 9.35
N LEU A 16 -6.71 1.09 8.73
CA LEU A 16 -6.08 0.85 7.45
C LEU A 16 -5.20 -0.38 7.67
N PRO A 17 -5.36 -1.45 6.87
CA PRO A 17 -4.57 -2.64 7.05
C PRO A 17 -3.10 -2.24 7.01
N GLU A 18 -2.39 -2.73 8.01
CA GLU A 18 -0.97 -2.68 8.36
C GLU A 18 -0.01 -3.13 7.23
N ALA A 19 -0.41 -2.98 5.97
CA ALA A 19 0.38 -3.31 4.81
C ALA A 19 1.29 -2.15 4.39
N ALA A 20 1.18 -0.96 4.96
CA ALA A 20 1.73 0.25 4.34
C ALA A 20 3.05 0.79 4.93
N MET A 21 3.66 0.19 5.95
CA MET A 21 4.90 0.74 6.51
C MET A 21 6.00 -0.32 6.67
N GLY A 22 6.53 -0.74 5.52
CA GLY A 22 7.91 -1.23 5.43
C GLY A 22 8.85 -0.03 5.29
N GLU A 23 9.29 0.50 6.43
CA GLU A 23 10.61 1.13 6.62
C GLU A 23 11.65 0.01 6.44
N THR A 24 12.80 0.11 5.74
CA THR A 24 13.74 1.20 5.46
C THR A 24 14.63 0.82 4.25
N ASP A 25 15.14 1.86 3.57
CA ASP A 25 16.47 1.96 2.94
C ASP A 25 16.98 0.81 2.02
N GLY A 26 16.94 1.02 0.70
CA GLY A 26 17.71 0.23 -0.27
C GLY A 26 16.88 -0.41 -1.39
N MET A 27 16.53 0.38 -2.41
CA MET A 27 16.10 -0.05 -3.75
C MET A 27 15.28 -1.36 -3.81
N HIS A 28 13.97 -1.28 -3.53
CA HIS A 28 13.07 -2.42 -3.77
C HIS A 28 13.15 -2.86 -5.25
N ASN A 29 13.50 -4.14 -5.46
CA ASN A 29 13.60 -4.78 -6.77
C ASN A 29 12.23 -4.86 -7.48
N SER A 30 12.26 -5.03 -8.80
CA SER A 30 11.07 -5.13 -9.64
C SER A 30 10.08 -6.21 -9.16
N ALA A 31 10.60 -7.35 -8.71
CA ALA A 31 9.82 -8.46 -8.18
C ALA A 31 9.03 -8.10 -6.92
N TYR A 32 9.62 -7.31 -6.00
CA TYR A 32 8.95 -6.86 -4.78
C TYR A 32 7.72 -6.00 -5.10
N TRP A 33 7.87 -5.07 -6.04
CA TRP A 33 6.76 -4.22 -6.44
C TRP A 33 5.64 -4.98 -7.15
N ARG A 34 5.98 -6.02 -7.94
CA ARG A 34 4.98 -6.87 -8.59
C ARG A 34 4.20 -7.73 -7.59
N ASP A 35 4.88 -8.31 -6.62
CA ASP A 35 4.25 -9.07 -5.55
C ASP A 35 3.24 -8.21 -4.78
N ARG A 36 3.66 -7.00 -4.39
CA ARG A 36 2.80 -6.00 -3.75
C ARG A 36 1.62 -5.57 -4.60
N ALA A 37 1.81 -5.39 -5.91
CA ALA A 37 0.70 -5.10 -6.82
C ALA A 37 -0.31 -6.28 -6.86
N GLY A 38 0.16 -7.52 -6.80
CA GLY A 38 -0.67 -8.72 -6.71
C GLY A 38 -1.47 -8.81 -5.41
N GLU A 39 -0.85 -8.52 -4.27
CA GLU A 39 -1.54 -8.48 -2.98
C GLU A 39 -2.67 -7.44 -2.97
N VAL A 40 -2.40 -6.24 -3.49
CA VAL A 40 -3.37 -5.16 -3.53
C VAL A 40 -4.53 -5.48 -4.46
N ARG A 41 -4.28 -6.14 -5.61
CA ARG A 41 -5.34 -6.64 -6.50
C ARG A 41 -6.22 -7.69 -5.81
N THR A 42 -5.60 -8.61 -5.08
CA THR A 42 -6.33 -9.66 -4.35
C THR A 42 -7.22 -9.05 -3.26
N LYS A 43 -6.69 -8.07 -2.52
CA LYS A 43 -7.48 -7.28 -1.56
C LYS A 43 -8.59 -6.49 -2.25
N ALA A 44 -8.31 -5.91 -3.42
CA ALA A 44 -9.31 -5.20 -4.21
C ALA A 44 -10.44 -6.11 -4.68
N ASP A 45 -10.13 -7.35 -5.04
CA ASP A 45 -11.14 -8.29 -5.48
C ASP A 45 -12.11 -8.70 -4.36
N ALA A 46 -11.58 -8.86 -3.15
CA ALA A 46 -12.37 -9.18 -1.95
C ALA A 46 -13.26 -8.03 -1.46
N MET A 47 -13.12 -6.80 -1.99
CA MET A 47 -13.95 -5.67 -1.58
C MET A 47 -15.31 -5.65 -2.26
N ARG A 48 -16.34 -5.38 -1.46
CA ARG A 48 -17.73 -5.19 -1.91
C ARG A 48 -18.02 -3.75 -2.36
N ASP A 49 -17.29 -2.79 -1.84
CA ASP A 49 -17.46 -1.37 -2.19
C ASP A 49 -16.72 -1.07 -3.49
N VAL A 50 -17.45 -0.55 -4.48
CA VAL A 50 -16.95 -0.33 -5.84
C VAL A 50 -15.96 0.82 -5.90
N ASP A 51 -16.16 1.88 -5.12
CA ASP A 51 -15.25 3.03 -5.04
C ASP A 51 -13.93 2.67 -4.35
N ALA A 52 -14.02 1.92 -3.25
CA ALA A 52 -12.85 1.38 -2.56
C ALA A 52 -12.08 0.43 -3.49
N LYS A 53 -12.77 -0.47 -4.20
CA LYS A 53 -12.18 -1.38 -5.19
C LYS A 53 -11.44 -0.61 -6.28
N GLN A 54 -12.03 0.44 -6.83
CA GLN A 54 -11.37 1.27 -7.84
C GLN A 54 -10.11 1.96 -7.29
N SER A 55 -10.20 2.54 -6.10
CA SER A 55 -9.05 3.17 -5.44
C SER A 55 -7.89 2.19 -5.21
N MET A 56 -8.18 0.95 -4.80
CA MET A 56 -7.14 -0.07 -4.63
C MET A 56 -6.58 -0.60 -5.95
N LEU A 57 -7.40 -0.72 -6.99
CA LEU A 57 -6.88 -1.05 -8.33
C LEU A 57 -5.97 0.05 -8.88
N GLU A 58 -6.26 1.32 -8.59
CA GLU A 58 -5.37 2.42 -8.93
C GLU A 58 -4.02 2.32 -8.20
N MET A 59 -4.04 2.02 -6.89
CA MET A 59 -2.83 1.75 -6.12
C MET A 59 -2.01 0.59 -6.71
N ALA A 60 -2.67 -0.51 -7.13
CA ALA A 60 -1.99 -1.62 -7.79
C ALA A 60 -1.28 -1.19 -9.08
N ARG A 61 -1.89 -0.31 -9.88
CA ARG A 61 -1.25 0.26 -11.09
C ARG A 61 -0.04 1.11 -10.76
N VAL A 62 -0.07 1.84 -9.64
CA VAL A 62 1.10 2.61 -9.17
C VAL A 62 2.24 1.67 -8.80
N TYR A 63 1.96 0.56 -8.11
CA TYR A 63 2.97 -0.46 -7.82
C TYR A 63 3.55 -1.11 -9.08
N ASP A 64 2.74 -1.41 -10.11
CA ASP A 64 3.28 -1.92 -11.38
C ASP A 64 4.24 -0.93 -12.04
N ARG A 65 3.91 0.37 -12.06
CA ARG A 65 4.80 1.39 -12.63
C ARG A 65 6.14 1.47 -11.87
N MET A 66 6.11 1.29 -10.55
CA MET A 66 7.33 1.22 -9.76
C MET A 66 8.13 -0.06 -10.05
N ALA A 67 7.44 -1.18 -10.26
CA ALA A 67 8.06 -2.44 -10.69
C ALA A 67 8.77 -2.27 -12.04
N ASP A 68 8.11 -1.64 -13.01
CA ASP A 68 8.68 -1.41 -14.34
C ASP A 68 9.88 -0.45 -14.25
N ARG A 69 9.80 0.59 -13.41
CA ARG A 69 10.94 1.49 -13.18
C ARG A 69 12.12 0.78 -12.51
N ALA A 70 11.86 -0.12 -11.56
CA ALA A 70 12.89 -0.93 -10.94
C ALA A 70 13.48 -1.94 -11.94
N ALA A 71 12.65 -2.55 -12.78
CA ALA A 71 13.09 -3.47 -13.83
C ALA A 71 13.97 -2.76 -14.86
N LEU A 72 13.65 -1.51 -15.21
CA LEU A 72 14.50 -0.69 -16.07
C LEU A 72 15.85 -0.37 -15.42
N ARG A 73 15.89 -0.12 -14.10
CA ARG A 73 17.16 0.07 -13.37
C ARG A 73 17.98 -1.22 -13.33
N GLU A 74 17.34 -2.36 -13.14
CA GLU A 74 17.97 -3.69 -13.15
C GLU A 74 18.47 -4.06 -14.55
N ALA A 75 17.74 -3.66 -15.59
CA ALA A 75 18.04 -3.97 -16.98
C ALA A 75 19.10 -3.05 -17.60
N ILE A 76 19.43 -1.91 -16.98
CA ILE A 76 20.57 -1.08 -17.39
C ILE A 76 21.82 -1.66 -16.71
N PRO A 77 22.68 -2.38 -17.45
CA PRO A 77 23.97 -2.79 -16.92
C PRO A 77 24.80 -1.51 -16.78
N THR A 78 25.19 -1.17 -15.56
CA THR A 78 26.23 -0.16 -15.36
C THR A 78 27.55 -0.78 -15.83
N GLU A 79 27.94 -0.47 -17.06
CA GLU A 79 29.29 -0.69 -17.61
C GLU A 79 30.29 0.34 -17.06
#